data_AF-A0A0K0YB23-F1
#
_entry.id   AF-A0A0K0YB23-F1
#
_cell.length_a   1.000
_cell.length_b   1.000
_cell.length_c   1.000
_cell.angle_alpha   90.00
_cell.angle_beta   90.00
_cell.angle_gamma   90.00
#
_symmetry.space_group_name_H-M   'P 1'
#
loop_
_entity.id
_entity.type
_entity.pdbx_description
1 polymer ?
#
loop_
_entity_poly.entity_id
_entity_poly.type
_entity_poly.pdbx_seq_one_letter_code
_entity_poly.pdbx_strand_id
1 'polypeptide(L)'
;MSFRASKSGLGYEVQRKLELNYDREEAAGTPTHVVNWVNAILGSEHDPIPGTDWKSICNHLRDGVALCKLINILLKKDGKSPINFQKKVMSPFVAMTNIENFNKGIQDYGVDRESEFQSGDLWEVRKGPFLNVINCIPSLGFVANKKGATPKYTGEIRKYLDNE
;
A
#
# COMPACT_ATOMS: atom_id res chain seq x y z
N MET A 1 11.01 -32.18 -8.27
CA MET A 1 9.86 -31.39 -7.79
C MET A 1 10.12 -31.03 -6.34
N SER A 2 10.32 -29.75 -6.02
CA SER A 2 10.55 -29.32 -4.64
C SER A 2 9.20 -29.30 -3.92
N PHE A 3 8.93 -30.32 -3.10
CA PHE A 3 7.88 -30.29 -2.10
C PHE A 3 8.28 -29.24 -1.07
N ARG A 4 7.81 -28.00 -1.23
CA ARG A 4 7.79 -27.05 -0.12
C ARG A 4 6.85 -27.64 0.93
N ALA A 5 7.40 -28.02 2.08
CA ALA A 5 6.60 -28.44 3.23
C ALA A 5 5.48 -27.41 3.45
N SER A 6 4.24 -27.89 3.51
CA SER A 6 3.09 -27.11 3.96
C SER A 6 3.46 -26.46 5.29
N LYS A 7 3.37 -25.13 5.40
CA LYS A 7 3.63 -24.41 6.66
C LYS A 7 2.74 -25.03 7.76
N SER A 8 3.32 -25.84 8.64
CA SER A 8 2.69 -26.32 9.86
C SER A 8 3.34 -25.60 11.05
N GLY A 9 2.55 -25.30 12.09
CA GLY A 9 2.99 -24.54 13.28
C GLY A 9 2.82 -23.02 13.18
N LEU A 10 3.58 -22.27 13.99
CA LEU A 10 3.49 -20.82 14.22
C LEU A 10 3.40 -19.96 12.94
N GLY A 11 4.12 -20.35 11.87
CA GLY A 11 4.14 -19.60 10.61
C GLY A 11 2.81 -19.64 9.83
N TYR A 12 1.99 -20.68 10.05
CA TYR A 12 0.63 -20.76 9.51
C TYR A 12 -0.33 -19.88 10.32
N GLU A 13 -0.20 -19.87 11.65
CA GLU A 13 -1.02 -19.06 12.55
C GLU A 13 -0.83 -17.56 12.29
N VAL A 14 0.42 -17.11 12.12
CA VAL A 14 0.73 -15.71 11.76
C VAL A 14 0.10 -15.34 10.42
N GLN A 15 0.27 -16.17 9.39
CA GLN A 15 -0.32 -15.91 8.07
C GLN A 15 -1.84 -15.83 8.15
N ARG A 16 -2.47 -16.77 8.86
CA ARG A 16 -3.92 -16.80 9.05
C ARG A 16 -4.41 -15.56 9.80
N LYS A 17 -3.69 -15.11 10.82
CA LYS A 17 -4.02 -13.88 11.56
C LYS A 17 -3.98 -12.65 10.65
N LEU A 18 -2.95 -12.54 9.80
CA LEU A 18 -2.86 -11.46 8.82
C LEU A 18 -4.00 -11.48 7.81
N GLU A 19 -4.37 -12.66 7.30
CA GLU A 19 -5.51 -12.80 6.38
C GLU A 19 -6.84 -12.44 7.05
N LEU A 20 -7.06 -12.88 8.30
CA LEU A 20 -8.23 -12.50 9.08
C LEU A 20 -8.29 -10.99 9.33
N ASN A 21 -7.15 -10.35 9.61
CA ASN A 21 -7.08 -8.91 9.77
C ASN A 21 -7.37 -8.18 8.45
N TYR A 22 -6.88 -8.71 7.32
CA TYR A 22 -7.26 -8.20 6.00
C TYR A 22 -8.78 -8.28 5.79
N ASP A 23 -9.40 -9.41 6.12
CA ASP A 23 -10.85 -9.61 5.97
C ASP A 23 -11.66 -8.60 6.80
N ARG A 24 -11.14 -8.22 7.98
CA ARG A 24 -11.75 -7.16 8.80
C ARG A 24 -11.65 -5.78 8.14
N GLU A 25 -10.51 -5.45 7.54
CA GLU A 25 -10.33 -4.21 6.75
C GLU A 25 -11.21 -4.20 5.50
N GLU A 26 -11.36 -5.34 4.83
CA GLU A 26 -12.26 -5.51 3.69
C GLU A 26 -13.73 -5.28 4.10
N ALA A 27 -14.17 -5.90 5.19
CA ALA A 27 -15.51 -5.70 5.75
C ALA A 27 -15.76 -4.26 6.22
N ALA A 28 -14.70 -3.55 6.63
CA ALA A 28 -14.77 -2.13 7.01
C ALA A 28 -14.83 -1.18 5.79
N GLY A 29 -14.64 -1.69 4.56
CA GLY A 29 -14.63 -0.88 3.34
C GLY A 29 -13.30 -0.17 3.07
N THR A 30 -12.25 -0.44 3.82
CA THR A 30 -10.92 0.18 3.66
C THR A 30 -10.40 0.09 2.21
N PRO A 31 -10.47 -1.07 1.51
CA PRO A 31 -10.03 -1.16 0.11
C PRO A 31 -10.76 -0.20 -0.83
N THR A 32 -12.05 0.05 -0.59
CA THR A 32 -12.85 0.99 -1.39
C THR A 32 -12.37 2.43 -1.20
N HIS A 33 -12.12 2.85 0.05
CA HIS A 33 -11.59 4.17 0.33
C HIS A 33 -10.17 4.37 -0.24
N VAL A 34 -9.32 3.33 -0.14
CA VAL A 34 -7.99 3.31 -0.75
C VAL A 34 -8.08 3.50 -2.26
N VAL A 35 -8.87 2.68 -2.95
CA VAL A 35 -9.00 2.75 -4.42
C VAL A 35 -9.54 4.12 -4.87
N ASN A 36 -10.60 4.61 -4.23
CA ASN A 36 -11.20 5.88 -4.58
C ASN A 36 -10.21 7.03 -4.41
N TRP A 37 -9.49 7.06 -3.28
CA TRP A 37 -8.55 8.14 -3.00
C TRP A 37 -7.31 8.09 -3.89
N VAL A 38 -6.73 6.90 -4.09
CA VAL A 38 -5.56 6.72 -4.97
C VAL A 38 -5.89 7.12 -6.40
N ASN A 39 -7.01 6.64 -6.94
CA ASN A 39 -7.46 7.00 -8.29
C ASN A 39 -7.73 8.50 -8.42
N ALA A 40 -8.31 9.13 -7.40
CA ALA A 40 -8.63 10.56 -7.45
C ALA A 40 -7.39 11.46 -7.29
N ILE A 41 -6.35 11.03 -6.57
CA ILE A 41 -5.06 11.75 -6.52
C ILE A 41 -4.27 11.56 -7.81
N LEU A 42 -4.22 10.33 -8.34
CA LEU A 42 -3.50 10.03 -9.58
C LEU A 42 -4.15 10.68 -10.80
N GLY A 43 -5.48 10.76 -10.86
CA GLY A 43 -6.18 11.34 -12.01
C GLY A 43 -5.70 10.73 -13.33
N SER A 44 -5.27 11.55 -14.28
CA SER A 44 -4.74 11.11 -15.57
C SER A 44 -3.25 10.70 -15.56
N GLU A 45 -2.56 10.79 -14.42
CA GLU A 45 -1.13 10.44 -14.32
C GLU A 45 -0.90 8.93 -14.37
N HIS A 46 -1.92 8.11 -14.11
CA HIS A 46 -1.85 6.65 -14.12
C HIS A 46 -3.21 6.04 -14.43
N ASP A 47 -3.23 4.83 -14.99
CA ASP A 47 -4.46 4.07 -15.17
C ASP A 47 -5.15 3.82 -13.81
N PRO A 48 -6.49 3.86 -13.74
CA PRO A 48 -7.20 3.62 -12.50
C PRO A 48 -7.07 2.17 -12.04
N ILE A 49 -7.05 1.96 -10.72
CA ILE A 49 -7.15 0.63 -10.13
C ILE A 49 -8.51 0.03 -10.53
N PRO A 50 -8.55 -1.18 -11.14
CA PRO A 50 -9.74 -1.71 -11.80
C PRO A 50 -10.80 -2.30 -10.85
N GLY A 51 -10.45 -2.52 -9.58
CA GLY A 51 -11.34 -3.17 -8.61
C GLY A 51 -10.87 -2.98 -7.18
N THR A 52 -11.76 -3.26 -6.24
CA THR A 52 -11.54 -3.10 -4.80
C THR A 52 -11.16 -4.40 -4.09
N ASP A 53 -11.12 -5.54 -4.81
CA ASP A 53 -10.63 -6.79 -4.24
C ASP A 53 -9.11 -6.78 -4.09
N TRP A 54 -8.60 -7.52 -3.11
CA TRP A 54 -7.18 -7.52 -2.78
C TRP A 54 -6.25 -7.84 -3.95
N LYS A 55 -6.66 -8.74 -4.87
CA LYS A 55 -5.82 -9.13 -6.01
C LYS A 55 -5.74 -8.02 -7.04
N SER A 56 -6.85 -7.37 -7.34
CA SER A 56 -6.89 -6.24 -8.29
C SER A 56 -6.00 -5.09 -7.80
N ILE A 57 -6.11 -4.72 -6.52
CA ILE A 57 -5.27 -3.66 -5.94
C ILE A 57 -3.80 -4.09 -5.90
N CYS A 58 -3.52 -5.29 -5.38
CA CYS A 58 -2.15 -5.81 -5.25
C CYS A 58 -1.45 -5.89 -6.60
N ASN A 59 -2.11 -6.42 -7.64
CA ASN A 59 -1.52 -6.53 -8.97
C ASN A 59 -1.29 -5.16 -9.62
N HIS A 60 -2.20 -4.21 -9.42
CA HIS A 60 -2.09 -2.88 -9.99
C HIS A 60 -0.97 -2.05 -9.35
N LEU A 61 -0.75 -2.19 -8.05
CA LEU A 61 0.31 -1.47 -7.32
C LEU A 61 1.66 -2.19 -7.36
N ARG A 62 1.70 -3.44 -7.83
CA ARG A 62 2.81 -4.40 -7.65
C ARG A 62 4.18 -3.90 -8.10
N ASP A 63 4.23 -3.10 -9.16
CA ASP A 63 5.47 -2.62 -9.77
C ASP A 63 6.01 -1.32 -9.13
N GLY A 64 5.27 -0.76 -8.16
CA GLY A 64 5.59 0.46 -7.44
C GLY A 64 5.43 1.75 -8.25
N VAL A 65 5.07 1.70 -9.53
CA VAL A 65 4.98 2.90 -10.39
C VAL A 65 3.84 3.80 -9.96
N ALA A 66 2.64 3.24 -9.76
CA ALA A 66 1.48 3.98 -9.27
C ALA A 66 1.75 4.62 -7.90
N LEU A 67 2.39 3.89 -6.99
CA LEU A 67 2.77 4.36 -5.66
C LEU A 67 3.75 5.54 -5.73
N CYS A 68 4.82 5.43 -6.53
CA CYS A 68 5.78 6.51 -6.70
C CYS A 68 5.16 7.77 -7.32
N LYS A 69 4.23 7.62 -8.27
CA LYS A 69 3.48 8.75 -8.83
C LYS A 69 2.58 9.40 -7.78
N LEU A 70 1.86 8.59 -7.00
CA LEU A 70 0.98 9.05 -5.93
C LEU A 70 1.74 9.95 -4.94
N ILE A 71 2.87 9.48 -4.41
CA ILE A 71 3.64 10.26 -3.45
C ILE A 71 4.30 11.49 -4.09
N ASN A 72 4.74 11.41 -5.34
CA ASN A 72 5.30 12.56 -6.05
C ASN A 72 4.29 13.69 -6.26
N ILE A 73 3.03 13.37 -6.53
CA ILE A 73 1.95 14.36 -6.61
C ILE A 73 1.79 15.07 -5.26
N LEU A 74 1.78 14.30 -4.16
CA LEU A 74 1.65 14.84 -2.81
C LEU A 74 2.86 15.69 -2.40
N LEU A 75 4.08 15.21 -2.61
CA LEU A 75 5.33 15.94 -2.34
C LEU A 75 5.36 17.27 -3.09
N LYS A 76 5.02 17.26 -4.39
CA LYS A 76 4.99 18.48 -5.20
C LYS A 76 3.98 19.50 -4.67
N LYS A 77 2.81 19.05 -4.22
CA LYS A 77 1.80 19.94 -3.59
C LYS A 77 2.28 20.52 -2.24
N ASP A 78 3.12 19.79 -1.51
CA ASP A 78 3.75 20.20 -0.24
C ASP A 78 5.06 20.99 -0.46
N GLY A 79 5.39 21.36 -1.71
CA GLY A 79 6.59 22.13 -2.05
C GLY A 79 7.91 21.34 -1.94
N LYS A 80 7.85 20.01 -1.90
CA LYS A 80 9.01 19.12 -1.79
C LYS A 80 9.43 18.55 -3.15
N SER A 81 10.71 18.19 -3.25
CA SER A 81 11.25 17.53 -4.43
C SER A 81 10.65 16.13 -4.62
N PRO A 82 10.37 15.71 -5.87
CA PRO A 82 9.89 14.36 -6.14
C PRO A 82 10.99 13.32 -5.91
N ILE A 83 10.57 12.12 -5.51
CA ILE A 83 11.42 10.92 -5.49
C ILE A 83 11.67 10.41 -6.92
N ASN A 84 12.83 9.78 -7.10
CA ASN A 84 13.19 9.10 -8.34
C ASN A 84 12.62 7.68 -8.36
N PHE A 85 12.13 7.24 -9.52
CA PHE A 85 11.64 5.88 -9.74
C PHE A 85 11.72 5.51 -11.22
N GLN A 86 11.69 4.22 -11.52
CA GLN A 86 11.72 3.72 -12.90
C GLN A 86 10.31 3.42 -13.39
N LYS A 87 9.86 4.12 -14.44
CA LYS A 87 8.54 3.93 -15.05
C LYS A 87 8.41 2.61 -15.81
N LYS A 88 9.50 2.13 -16.41
CA LYS A 88 9.53 0.87 -17.15
C LYS A 88 10.13 -0.21 -16.26
N VAL A 89 9.27 -1.07 -15.72
CA VAL A 89 9.68 -2.11 -14.77
C VAL A 89 9.98 -3.40 -15.53
N MET A 90 11.28 -3.66 -15.73
CA MET A 90 11.77 -4.83 -16.49
C MET A 90 12.22 -5.99 -15.61
N SER A 91 12.27 -5.80 -14.29
CA SER A 91 12.73 -6.83 -13.36
C SER A 91 12.09 -6.70 -11.97
N PRO A 92 12.06 -7.79 -11.19
CA PRO A 92 11.63 -7.77 -9.79
C PRO A 92 12.39 -6.74 -8.95
N PHE A 93 13.70 -6.62 -9.18
CA PHE A 93 14.55 -5.68 -8.46
C PHE A 93 14.12 -4.22 -8.66
N VAL A 94 13.73 -3.86 -9.89
CA VAL A 94 13.23 -2.51 -10.19
C VAL A 94 11.89 -2.25 -9.48
N ALA A 95 10.97 -3.22 -9.48
CA ALA A 95 9.71 -3.11 -8.77
C ALA A 95 9.91 -2.89 -7.27
N MET A 96 10.74 -3.73 -6.65
CA MET A 96 11.05 -3.63 -5.22
C MET A 96 11.75 -2.31 -4.89
N THR A 97 12.67 -1.84 -5.74
CA THR A 97 13.33 -0.53 -5.57
C THR A 97 12.33 0.63 -5.66
N ASN A 98 11.36 0.58 -6.58
CA ASN A 98 10.30 1.58 -6.65
C ASN A 98 9.49 1.61 -5.34
N ILE A 99 9.12 0.43 -4.81
CA ILE A 99 8.39 0.33 -3.54
C ILE A 99 9.20 0.96 -2.38
N GLU A 100 10.49 0.66 -2.28
CA GLU A 100 11.34 1.26 -1.24
C GLU A 100 11.49 2.79 -1.42
N ASN A 101 11.51 3.29 -2.66
CA ASN A 101 11.52 4.73 -2.91
C ASN A 101 10.19 5.38 -2.50
N PHE A 102 9.06 4.72 -2.72
CA PHE A 102 7.77 5.16 -2.19
C PHE A 102 7.79 5.27 -0.67
N ASN A 103 8.31 4.27 0.05
CA ASN A 103 8.43 4.30 1.52
C ASN A 103 9.24 5.52 2.00
N LYS A 104 10.38 5.80 1.36
CA LYS A 104 11.17 7.01 1.66
C LYS A 104 10.38 8.29 1.39
N GLY A 105 9.63 8.33 0.28
CA GLY A 105 8.81 9.49 -0.07
C GLY A 105 7.70 9.76 0.94
N ILE A 106 7.03 8.73 1.47
CA ILE A 106 5.98 8.91 2.49
C ILE A 106 6.59 9.32 3.83
N GLN A 107 7.77 8.81 4.18
CA GLN A 107 8.51 9.22 5.37
C GLN A 107 8.89 10.70 5.29
N ASP A 108 9.48 11.13 4.17
CA ASP A 108 9.79 12.53 3.90
C ASP A 108 8.53 13.40 3.92
N TYR A 109 7.39 12.86 3.49
CA TYR A 109 6.10 13.52 3.57
C TYR A 109 5.53 13.60 4.99
N GLY A 110 6.09 12.88 5.96
CA GLY A 110 5.71 12.93 7.38
C GLY A 110 4.82 11.78 7.85
N VAL A 111 4.76 10.68 7.10
CA VAL A 111 4.20 9.42 7.59
C VAL A 111 5.18 8.76 8.55
N ASP A 112 4.67 8.16 9.62
CA ASP A 112 5.51 7.44 10.60
C ASP A 112 6.11 6.19 9.96
N ARG A 113 7.37 5.89 10.33
CA ARG A 113 8.11 4.73 9.82
C ARG A 113 7.39 3.42 10.14
N GLU A 114 6.66 3.36 11.25
CA GLU A 114 5.85 2.20 11.63
C GLU A 114 4.69 1.91 10.66
N SER A 115 4.30 2.87 9.83
CA SER A 115 3.28 2.71 8.79
C SER A 115 3.84 2.29 7.44
N GLU A 116 5.15 2.15 7.30
CA GLU A 116 5.78 1.60 6.08
C GLU A 116 5.47 0.11 5.92
N PHE A 117 5.66 -0.41 4.71
CA PHE A 117 5.57 -1.85 4.42
C PHE A 117 6.82 -2.32 3.70
N GLN A 118 7.11 -3.62 3.75
CA GLN A 118 8.28 -4.19 3.06
C GLN A 118 7.94 -4.45 1.59
N SER A 119 8.91 -4.32 0.67
CA SER A 119 8.68 -4.64 -0.74
C SER A 119 8.13 -6.06 -0.99
N GLY A 120 8.47 -7.04 -0.14
CA GLY A 120 7.90 -8.39 -0.18
C GLY A 120 6.40 -8.47 0.12
N ASP A 121 5.87 -7.53 0.91
CA ASP A 121 4.44 -7.49 1.30
C ASP A 121 3.53 -7.27 0.09
N LEU A 122 4.05 -6.57 -0.93
CA LEU A 122 3.34 -6.25 -2.17
C LEU A 122 3.81 -7.14 -3.34
N TRP A 123 5.11 -7.30 -3.52
CA TRP A 123 5.68 -7.96 -4.70
C TRP A 123 5.30 -9.45 -4.80
N GLU A 124 5.15 -10.14 -3.67
CA GLU A 124 4.93 -11.59 -3.64
C GLU A 124 3.46 -12.01 -3.84
N VAL A 125 2.53 -11.04 -3.95
CA VAL A 125 1.10 -11.26 -4.22
C VAL A 125 0.46 -12.25 -3.24
N ARG A 126 0.57 -11.94 -1.95
CA ARG A 126 -0.03 -12.72 -0.86
C ARG A 126 -0.98 -11.88 -0.04
N LYS A 127 -2.19 -12.39 0.19
CA LYS A 127 -3.28 -11.67 0.89
C LYS A 127 -2.87 -11.18 2.28
N GLY A 128 -2.30 -12.06 3.11
CA GLY A 128 -1.89 -11.70 4.48
C GLY A 128 -0.90 -10.52 4.52
N PRO A 129 0.31 -10.63 3.94
CA PRO A 129 1.27 -9.51 3.92
C PRO A 129 0.74 -8.24 3.24
N PHE A 130 -0.13 -8.37 2.23
CA PHE A 130 -0.74 -7.22 1.55
C PHE A 130 -1.57 -6.32 2.49
N LEU A 131 -1.98 -6.83 3.66
CA LEU A 131 -2.54 -6.02 4.74
C LEU A 131 -1.67 -4.81 5.10
N ASN A 132 -0.34 -4.95 5.11
CA ASN A 132 0.56 -3.85 5.43
C ASN A 132 0.44 -2.70 4.41
N VAL A 133 0.25 -3.03 3.14
CA VAL A 133 0.01 -2.05 2.07
C VAL A 133 -1.33 -1.34 2.26
N ILE A 134 -2.38 -2.11 2.57
CA ILE A 134 -3.72 -1.57 2.84
C ILE A 134 -3.76 -0.68 4.07
N ASN A 135 -2.91 -0.91 5.08
CA ASN A 135 -2.82 -0.05 6.26
C ASN A 135 -1.93 1.19 6.03
N CYS A 136 -0.92 1.09 5.17
CA CYS A 136 -0.01 2.18 4.84
C CYS A 136 -0.70 3.34 4.11
N ILE A 137 -1.51 3.03 3.10
CA ILE A 137 -2.15 4.06 2.26
C ILE A 137 -3.11 4.97 3.06
N PRO A 138 -3.97 4.45 3.96
CA PRO A 138 -4.76 5.28 4.87
C PRO A 138 -3.88 6.21 5.73
N SER A 139 -2.80 5.71 6.34
CA SER A 139 -1.87 6.53 7.12
C SER A 139 -1.33 7.72 6.30
N LEU A 140 -0.91 7.47 5.05
CA LEU A 140 -0.54 8.52 4.12
C LEU A 140 -1.69 9.49 3.84
N GLY A 141 -2.90 8.97 3.60
CA GLY A 141 -4.11 9.77 3.37
C GLY A 141 -4.44 10.73 4.51
N PHE A 142 -4.31 10.29 5.78
CA PHE A 142 -4.53 11.17 6.92
C PHE A 142 -3.46 12.25 7.07
N VAL A 143 -2.19 11.92 6.80
CA VAL A 143 -1.11 12.93 6.78
C VAL A 143 -1.37 13.95 5.66
N ALA A 144 -1.77 13.48 4.48
CA ALA A 144 -2.14 14.33 3.35
C ALA A 144 -3.33 15.25 3.70
N ASN A 145 -4.34 14.74 4.40
CA ASN A 145 -5.47 15.55 4.88
C ASN A 145 -5.02 16.68 5.82
N LYS A 146 -4.13 16.39 6.77
CA LYS A 146 -3.56 17.39 7.70
C LYS A 146 -2.77 18.48 6.96
N LYS A 147 -2.15 18.12 5.83
CA LYS A 147 -1.43 19.04 4.93
C LYS A 147 -2.33 19.74 3.91
N GLY A 148 -3.65 19.54 3.96
CA GLY A 148 -4.60 20.21 3.08
C GLY A 148 -4.67 19.63 1.66
N ALA A 149 -4.22 18.39 1.44
CA ALA A 149 -4.31 17.75 0.14
C ALA A 149 -5.79 17.57 -0.31
N THR A 150 -6.03 17.80 -1.59
CA THR A 150 -7.32 17.56 -2.24
C THR A 150 -7.15 16.54 -3.39
N PRO A 151 -8.07 15.57 -3.52
CA PRO A 151 -9.17 15.24 -2.59
C PRO A 151 -8.70 14.65 -1.26
N LYS A 152 -9.55 14.79 -0.21
CA LYS A 152 -9.28 14.23 1.11
C LYS A 152 -9.50 12.71 1.14
N TYR A 153 -8.69 11.99 1.90
CA TYR A 153 -8.96 10.60 2.26
C TYR A 153 -10.12 10.54 3.26
N THR A 154 -11.07 9.64 3.06
CA THR A 154 -12.33 9.57 3.84
C THR A 154 -12.56 8.23 4.54
N GLY A 155 -11.61 7.31 4.50
CA GLY A 155 -11.69 6.05 5.25
C GLY A 155 -11.40 6.25 6.74
N GLU A 156 -11.35 5.15 7.48
CA GLU A 156 -11.07 5.09 8.93
C GLU A 156 -9.85 4.19 9.19
N ILE A 157 -9.08 4.44 10.25
CA ILE A 157 -8.09 3.47 10.78
C ILE A 157 -8.73 2.73 11.94
N ARG A 158 -8.77 1.40 11.86
CA ARG A 158 -9.25 0.54 12.94
C ARG A 158 -8.09 -0.15 13.62
N LYS A 159 -8.02 -0.03 14.95
CA LYS A 159 -7.11 -0.82 15.77
C LYS A 159 -7.86 -2.03 16.26
N TYR A 160 -7.53 -3.21 15.75
CA TYR A 160 -8.03 -4.45 16.32
C TYR A 160 -7.23 -4.71 17.59
N LEU A 161 -7.88 -4.62 18.75
CA LEU A 161 -7.33 -5.18 19.96
C LEU A 161 -7.18 -6.68 19.73
N ASP A 162 -5.97 -7.19 19.86
CA ASP A 162 -5.72 -8.61 19.99
C ASP A 162 -6.28 -9.01 21.36
N ASN A 163 -7.58 -9.28 21.43
CA ASN A 163 -8.15 -9.95 22.58
C ASN A 163 -7.62 -11.39 22.53
N GLU A 164 -6.75 -11.70 23.48
CA GLU A 164 -6.19 -13.03 23.75
C GLU A 164 -7.27 -14.11 23.88
#